data_AF-A0A2V6J5J3-F1
#
_entry.id   AF-A0A2V6J5J3-F1
#
_cell.length_a   1.000
_cell.length_b   1.000
_cell.length_c   1.000
_cell.angle_alpha   90.00
_cell.angle_beta   90.00
_cell.angle_gamma   90.00
#
_symmetry.space_group_name_H-M   'P 1'
#
loop_
_entity.id
_entity.type
_entity.pdbx_description
1 polymer ?
#
loop_
_entity_poly.entity_id
_entity_poly.type
_entity_poly.pdbx_seq_one_letter_code
_entity_poly.pdbx_strand_id
1 'polypeptide(L)'
;PDEPVILSGSGWKATENIYLYAVDNETEQWTYEMTVPADVNGAFVLSPYFIVELRHLGVQFHVTALGAQSTMQADVYFTDSNINTVTVIGAQTPSPVIAGNTATYGTVATNSVRVHFAGNTDPCDATLSVTSGLPAG
;
A
#
# COMPACT_ATOMS: atom_id res chain seq x y z
N PRO A 1 4.12 7.34 4.26
CA PRO A 1 4.46 8.79 4.14
C PRO A 1 5.94 8.99 3.83
N ASP A 2 6.29 10.10 3.17
CA ASP A 2 7.63 10.46 2.69
C ASP A 2 8.20 9.51 1.62
N GLU A 3 7.41 8.55 1.16
CA GLU A 3 7.79 7.61 0.12
C GLU A 3 7.43 8.14 -1.27
N PRO A 4 8.32 7.93 -2.27
CA PRO A 4 8.07 8.36 -3.64
C PRO A 4 7.11 7.41 -4.35
N VAL A 5 6.08 7.97 -5.00
CA VAL A 5 5.31 7.22 -6.00
C VAL A 5 6.15 7.08 -7.26
N ILE A 6 6.39 5.83 -7.68
CA ILE A 6 7.01 5.52 -8.97
C ILE A 6 5.92 5.13 -9.94
N LEU A 7 5.81 5.85 -11.05
CA LEU A 7 4.80 5.59 -12.08
C LEU A 7 5.47 5.28 -13.41
N SER A 8 5.07 4.18 -14.04
CA SER A 8 5.58 3.79 -15.36
C SER A 8 4.43 3.32 -16.25
N GLY A 9 4.59 3.50 -17.55
CA GLY A 9 3.65 3.01 -18.55
C GLY A 9 4.34 2.73 -19.88
N SER A 10 3.70 1.92 -20.72
CA SER A 10 4.20 1.53 -22.04
C SER A 10 3.07 1.32 -23.03
N GLY A 11 3.38 1.35 -24.33
CA GLY A 11 2.42 1.16 -25.41
C GLY A 11 1.89 2.46 -26.01
N TRP A 12 2.46 3.59 -25.61
CA TRP A 12 2.19 4.91 -26.18
C TRP A 12 2.84 5.06 -27.55
N LYS A 13 2.40 6.01 -28.35
CA LYS A 13 3.14 6.42 -29.55
C LYS A 13 4.51 6.95 -29.12
N ALA A 14 5.55 6.54 -29.85
CA ALA A 14 6.91 6.99 -29.60
C ALA A 14 6.96 8.53 -29.57
N THR A 15 7.64 9.10 -28.57
CA THR A 15 7.80 10.56 -28.39
C THR A 15 6.51 11.35 -28.13
N GLU A 16 5.37 10.70 -27.90
CA GLU A 16 4.13 11.42 -27.57
C GLU A 16 4.14 11.95 -26.14
N ASN A 17 3.55 13.13 -25.94
CA ASN A 17 3.28 13.62 -24.60
C ASN A 17 2.12 12.85 -23.97
N ILE A 18 2.28 12.52 -22.70
CA ILE A 18 1.28 11.83 -21.88
C ILE A 18 0.92 12.78 -20.74
N TYR A 19 -0.37 13.14 -20.67
CA TYR A 19 -0.92 13.96 -19.59
C TYR A 19 -1.35 13.04 -18.45
N LEU A 20 -0.76 13.24 -17.29
CA LEU A 20 -1.02 12.49 -16.07
C LEU A 20 -1.83 13.36 -15.11
N TYR A 21 -2.89 12.77 -14.55
CA TYR A 21 -3.73 13.39 -13.54
C TYR A 21 -3.96 12.39 -12.42
N ALA A 22 -3.46 12.69 -11.22
CA ALA A 22 -3.74 11.94 -10.00
C ALA A 22 -4.77 12.70 -9.16
N VAL A 23 -5.71 11.96 -8.59
CA VAL A 23 -6.70 12.49 -7.64
C VAL A 23 -6.96 11.50 -6.52
N ASP A 24 -7.17 12.00 -5.31
CA ASP A 24 -7.64 11.19 -4.19
C ASP A 24 -9.14 10.88 -4.34
N ASN A 25 -9.56 9.67 -4.01
CA ASN A 25 -10.98 9.29 -4.11
C ASN A 25 -11.81 9.55 -2.84
N GLU A 26 -11.20 10.07 -1.78
CA GLU A 26 -11.90 10.32 -0.51
C GLU A 26 -12.65 11.66 -0.56
N THR A 27 -11.95 12.70 -0.99
CA THR A 27 -12.45 14.08 -1.03
C THR A 27 -12.32 14.72 -2.41
N GLU A 28 -11.50 14.15 -3.29
CA GLU A 28 -11.13 14.72 -4.59
C GLU A 28 -10.53 16.15 -4.49
N GLN A 29 -10.00 16.51 -3.31
CA GLN A 29 -9.43 17.84 -3.05
C GLN A 29 -7.92 17.89 -3.27
N TRP A 30 -7.24 16.74 -3.21
CA TRP A 30 -5.85 16.61 -3.57
C TRP A 30 -5.75 16.12 -5.01
N THR A 31 -5.08 16.92 -5.83
CA THR A 31 -4.80 16.60 -7.23
C THR A 31 -3.34 16.85 -7.52
N TYR A 32 -2.81 16.09 -8.48
CA TYR A 32 -1.47 16.30 -8.99
C TYR A 32 -1.42 16.03 -10.48
N GLU A 33 -0.82 16.95 -11.22
CA GLU A 33 -0.78 16.94 -12.68
C GLU A 33 0.67 16.96 -13.17
N MET A 34 0.94 16.19 -14.21
CA MET A 34 2.25 16.20 -14.87
C MET A 34 2.11 15.87 -16.35
N THR A 35 3.02 16.38 -17.17
CA THR A 35 3.18 15.91 -18.55
C THR A 35 4.54 15.23 -18.68
N VAL A 36 4.57 14.03 -19.27
CA VAL A 36 5.80 13.28 -19.54
C VAL A 36 5.81 12.81 -21.00
N PRO A 37 6.91 12.99 -21.74
CA PRO A 37 7.03 12.39 -23.07
C PRO A 37 7.33 10.89 -22.95
N ALA A 38 6.67 10.09 -23.78
CA ALA A 38 7.07 8.71 -24.03
C ALA A 38 8.45 8.69 -24.71
N ASP A 39 9.23 7.65 -24.45
CA ASP A 39 10.49 7.40 -25.13
C ASP A 39 10.27 6.90 -26.58
N VAL A 40 11.36 6.54 -27.25
CA VAL A 40 11.33 6.01 -28.62
C VAL A 40 10.61 4.66 -28.75
N ASN A 41 10.46 3.93 -27.65
CA ASN A 41 9.75 2.65 -27.58
C ASN A 41 8.29 2.82 -27.12
N GLY A 42 7.84 4.05 -26.85
CA GLY A 42 6.49 4.30 -26.34
C GLY A 42 6.34 4.03 -24.85
N ALA A 43 7.41 4.12 -24.07
CA ALA A 43 7.41 3.91 -22.62
C ALA A 43 7.79 5.17 -21.84
N PHE A 44 7.38 5.25 -20.58
CA PHE A 44 7.82 6.29 -19.66
C PHE A 44 8.00 5.71 -18.25
N VAL A 45 8.87 6.34 -17.46
CA VAL A 45 9.05 6.08 -16.03
C VAL A 45 9.25 7.42 -15.32
N LEU A 46 8.52 7.64 -14.23
CA LEU A 46 8.63 8.79 -13.34
C LEU A 46 8.99 8.29 -11.94
N SER A 47 10.08 8.83 -11.40
CA SER A 47 10.58 8.51 -10.06
C SER A 47 11.26 9.74 -9.45
N PRO A 48 10.59 10.50 -8.56
CA PRO A 48 9.19 10.35 -8.16
C PRO A 48 8.20 10.97 -9.17
N TYR A 49 6.97 10.49 -9.16
CA TYR A 49 5.81 11.22 -9.68
C TYR A 49 5.36 12.28 -8.67
N PHE A 50 5.07 11.86 -7.43
CA PHE A 50 4.86 12.73 -6.27
C PHE A 50 5.31 12.02 -4.97
N ILE A 51 5.40 12.76 -3.87
CA ILE A 51 5.75 12.23 -2.54
C ILE A 51 4.46 12.04 -1.73
N VAL A 52 4.32 10.89 -1.09
CA VAL A 52 3.15 10.58 -0.26
C VAL A 52 3.23 11.34 1.07
N GLU A 53 2.20 12.09 1.44
CA GLU A 53 2.11 12.79 2.73
C GLU A 53 1.35 11.95 3.78
N LEU A 54 1.47 12.30 5.06
CA LEU A 54 0.77 11.58 6.14
C LEU A 54 -0.76 11.54 5.93
N ARG A 55 -1.34 12.61 5.36
CA ARG A 55 -2.76 12.72 5.02
C ARG A 55 -3.22 11.76 3.91
N HIS A 56 -2.30 11.14 3.18
CA HIS A 56 -2.59 10.22 2.08
C HIS A 56 -2.69 8.75 2.55
N LEU A 57 -2.39 8.47 3.82
CA LEU A 57 -2.45 7.10 4.34
C LEU A 57 -3.88 6.56 4.34
N GLY A 58 -4.04 5.38 3.75
CA GLY A 58 -5.33 4.69 3.58
C GLY A 58 -6.20 5.25 2.46
N VAL A 59 -5.74 6.29 1.77
CA VAL A 59 -6.47 6.93 0.68
C VAL A 59 -6.12 6.26 -0.64
N GLN A 60 -7.13 5.98 -1.47
CA GLN A 60 -6.89 5.47 -2.81
C GLN A 60 -6.73 6.64 -3.79
N PHE A 61 -5.68 6.55 -4.59
CA PHE A 61 -5.43 7.42 -5.71
C PHE A 61 -5.94 6.77 -7.00
N HIS A 62 -6.58 7.57 -7.84
CA HIS A 62 -6.83 7.27 -9.24
C HIS A 62 -5.90 8.13 -10.09
N VAL A 63 -5.08 7.49 -10.92
CA VAL A 63 -4.24 8.17 -11.91
C VAL A 63 -4.73 7.86 -13.30
N THR A 64 -5.06 8.92 -14.04
CA THR A 64 -5.42 8.89 -15.45
C THR A 64 -4.22 9.34 -16.28
N ALA A 65 -3.86 8.57 -17.29
CA ALA A 65 -2.86 8.91 -18.31
C ALA A 65 -3.54 9.07 -19.67
N LEU A 66 -3.35 10.22 -20.33
CA LEU A 66 -3.95 10.54 -21.63
C LEU A 66 -2.86 10.88 -22.67
N GLY A 67 -2.80 10.12 -23.76
CA GLY A 67 -1.87 10.36 -24.86
C GLY A 67 -2.30 11.54 -25.74
N ALA A 68 -1.41 12.51 -25.92
CA ALA A 68 -1.69 13.74 -26.66
C ALA A 68 -1.96 13.53 -28.15
N GLN A 69 -1.46 12.43 -28.74
CA GLN A 69 -1.56 12.15 -30.17
C GLN A 69 -2.32 10.87 -30.47
N SER A 70 -2.24 9.89 -29.58
CA SER A 70 -2.97 8.63 -29.71
C SER A 70 -4.42 8.74 -29.23
N THR A 71 -4.74 9.72 -28.38
CA THR A 71 -6.00 9.79 -27.60
C THR A 71 -6.24 8.56 -26.73
N MET A 72 -5.21 7.73 -26.53
CA MET A 72 -5.27 6.58 -25.64
C MET A 72 -5.39 7.06 -24.20
N GLN A 73 -6.19 6.34 -23.41
CA GLN A 73 -6.31 6.54 -21.98
C GLN A 73 -5.92 5.26 -21.24
N ALA A 74 -5.22 5.41 -20.13
CA ALA A 74 -4.97 4.34 -19.17
C ALA A 74 -5.26 4.84 -17.76
N ASP A 75 -5.81 3.97 -16.92
CA ASP A 75 -6.19 4.27 -15.55
C ASP A 75 -5.49 3.28 -14.61
N VAL A 76 -4.94 3.78 -13.50
CA VAL A 76 -4.39 2.96 -12.43
C VAL A 76 -4.88 3.45 -11.08
N TYR A 77 -5.12 2.51 -10.17
CA TYR A 77 -5.55 2.77 -8.81
C TYR A 77 -4.54 2.19 -7.85
N PHE A 78 -4.16 2.95 -6.83
CA PHE A 78 -3.27 2.47 -5.78
C PHE A 78 -3.57 3.15 -4.45
N THR A 79 -3.11 2.54 -3.36
CA THR A 79 -3.29 3.03 -1.99
C THR A 79 -2.00 2.79 -1.23
N ASP A 80 -1.49 3.82 -0.55
CA ASP A 80 -0.52 3.63 0.53
C ASP A 80 -1.30 3.34 1.82
N SER A 81 -1.00 2.27 2.55
CA SER A 81 -1.69 1.94 3.80
C SER A 81 -0.83 1.13 4.75
N ASN A 82 -1.03 1.38 6.04
CA ASN A 82 -0.39 0.62 7.11
C ASN A 82 -1.05 -0.77 7.30
N ILE A 83 -0.46 -1.58 8.19
CA ILE A 83 -1.12 -2.76 8.76
C ILE A 83 -2.46 -2.34 9.36
N ASN A 84 -3.53 -2.96 8.89
CA ASN A 84 -4.89 -2.63 9.32
C ASN A 84 -5.28 -3.39 10.58
N THR A 85 -5.07 -4.71 10.60
CA THR A 85 -5.32 -5.54 11.79
C THR A 85 -4.27 -6.64 11.94
N VAL A 86 -3.93 -6.94 13.20
CA VAL A 86 -3.17 -8.12 13.60
C VAL A 86 -4.06 -8.94 14.52
N THR A 87 -4.31 -10.19 14.14
CA THR A 87 -5.15 -11.10 14.93
C THR A 87 -4.40 -12.39 15.19
N VAL A 88 -4.44 -12.85 16.45
CA VAL A 88 -3.97 -14.18 16.81
C VAL A 88 -5.05 -15.17 16.39
N ILE A 89 -4.67 -16.18 15.59
CA ILE A 89 -5.59 -17.22 15.14
C ILE A 89 -5.34 -18.49 15.94
N GLY A 90 -6.42 -19.11 16.39
CA GLY A 90 -6.40 -20.42 17.04
C GLY A 90 -6.37 -20.35 18.56
N ALA A 91 -6.45 -21.51 19.18
CA ALA A 91 -6.52 -21.64 20.63
C ALA A 91 -5.15 -21.41 21.28
N GLN A 92 -5.19 -20.87 22.50
CA GLN A 92 -4.06 -20.83 23.42
C GLN A 92 -3.73 -22.24 23.90
N THR A 93 -2.46 -22.62 23.89
CA THR A 93 -1.96 -23.87 24.48
C THR A 93 -0.72 -23.59 25.34
N PRO A 94 -0.69 -23.98 26.62
CA PRO A 94 -1.76 -24.65 27.37
C PRO A 94 -2.93 -23.71 27.75
N SER A 95 -4.08 -24.27 28.11
CA SER A 95 -5.21 -23.53 28.66
C SER A 95 -5.73 -24.28 29.89
N PRO A 96 -5.55 -23.76 31.13
CA PRO A 96 -4.98 -22.44 31.47
C PRO A 96 -3.45 -22.35 31.28
N VAL A 97 -2.92 -21.13 31.19
CA VAL A 97 -1.47 -20.89 31.27
C VAL A 97 -1.08 -20.76 32.73
N ILE A 98 -0.14 -21.58 33.16
CA ILE A 98 0.46 -21.48 34.50
C ILE A 98 1.44 -20.31 34.50
N ALA A 99 1.38 -19.46 35.52
CA ALA A 99 2.27 -18.31 35.66
C ALA A 99 3.74 -18.73 35.58
N GLY A 100 4.53 -17.98 34.81
CA GLY A 100 5.95 -18.27 34.56
C GLY A 100 6.23 -19.24 33.42
N ASN A 101 5.20 -19.86 32.81
CA ASN A 101 5.37 -20.75 31.66
C ASN A 101 5.07 -20.05 30.33
N THR A 102 5.61 -20.62 29.25
CA THR A 102 5.32 -20.17 27.88
C THR A 102 3.95 -20.66 27.41
N ALA A 103 3.24 -19.80 26.68
CA ALA A 103 2.03 -20.14 25.93
C ALA A 103 2.30 -20.04 24.43
N THR A 104 1.77 -20.99 23.66
CA THR A 104 1.73 -20.94 22.20
C THR A 104 0.31 -20.66 21.73
N TYR A 105 0.17 -19.84 20.69
CA TYR A 105 -1.12 -19.54 20.07
C TYR A 105 -1.13 -20.06 18.63
N GLY A 106 -2.24 -20.67 18.22
CA GLY A 106 -2.33 -21.38 16.94
C GLY A 106 -1.79 -22.81 17.02
N THR A 107 -2.28 -23.69 16.15
CA THR A 107 -1.93 -25.13 16.17
C THR A 107 -0.77 -25.50 15.25
N VAL A 108 -0.35 -24.59 14.37
CA VAL A 108 0.81 -24.72 13.46
C VAL A 108 1.41 -23.33 13.27
N ALA A 109 2.74 -23.18 13.31
CA ALA A 109 3.44 -21.89 13.21
C ALA A 109 3.04 -21.03 11.99
N THR A 110 2.53 -21.67 10.93
CA THR A 110 2.04 -21.02 9.71
C THR A 110 0.68 -20.35 9.86
N ASN A 111 -0.08 -20.60 10.93
CA ASN A 111 -1.45 -20.10 11.15
C ASN A 111 -1.67 -19.48 12.55
N SER A 112 -0.61 -18.99 13.20
CA SER A 112 -0.72 -18.40 14.55
C SER A 112 -1.16 -16.94 14.54
N VAL A 113 -0.86 -16.20 13.47
CA VAL A 113 -1.16 -14.77 13.33
C VAL A 113 -1.67 -14.49 11.92
N ARG A 114 -2.76 -13.74 11.79
CA ARG A 114 -3.17 -13.10 10.54
C ARG A 114 -2.87 -11.61 10.63
N VAL A 115 -2.14 -11.11 9.65
CA VAL A 115 -1.95 -9.68 9.41
C VAL A 115 -2.75 -9.31 8.19
N HIS A 116 -3.62 -8.30 8.30
CA HIS A 116 -4.32 -7.73 7.16
C HIS A 116 -3.60 -6.47 6.70
N PHE A 117 -3.16 -6.48 5.45
CA PHE A 117 -2.62 -5.32 4.75
C PHE A 117 -3.72 -4.76 3.84
N ALA A 118 -3.92 -3.45 3.88
CA ALA A 118 -4.78 -2.73 2.95
C ALA A 118 -3.98 -1.93 1.90
N GLY A 119 -2.65 -2.11 1.87
CA GLY A 119 -1.70 -1.33 1.07
C GLY A 119 -0.67 -2.20 0.35
N ASN A 120 0.39 -1.56 -0.16
CA ASN A 120 1.45 -2.09 -1.01
C ASN A 120 2.20 -3.32 -0.43
N THR A 121 3.17 -3.85 -1.19
CA THR A 121 4.02 -4.98 -0.78
C THR A 121 5.24 -4.57 0.04
N ASP A 122 5.32 -3.31 0.49
CA ASP A 122 6.50 -2.82 1.19
C ASP A 122 6.56 -3.40 2.61
N PRO A 123 7.74 -3.83 3.07
CA PRO A 123 7.87 -4.40 4.40
C PRO A 123 7.59 -3.33 5.47
N CYS A 124 6.74 -3.66 6.43
CA CYS A 124 6.54 -2.85 7.64
C CYS A 124 6.63 -3.71 8.90
N ASP A 125 7.19 -3.15 9.96
CA ASP A 125 7.31 -3.84 11.25
C ASP A 125 6.00 -3.73 12.05
N ALA A 126 5.56 -4.86 12.61
CA ALA A 126 4.43 -4.94 13.54
C ALA A 126 4.94 -5.27 14.95
N THR A 127 4.73 -4.39 15.92
CA THR A 127 5.05 -4.71 17.32
C THR A 127 3.88 -5.39 18.00
N LEU A 128 4.06 -6.66 18.39
CA LEU A 128 3.14 -7.39 19.26
C LEU A 128 3.52 -7.12 20.72
N SER A 129 2.63 -6.48 21.47
CA SER A 129 2.82 -6.22 22.91
C SER A 129 1.62 -6.67 23.72
N VAL A 130 1.86 -7.21 24.92
CA VAL A 130 0.81 -7.51 25.90
C VAL A 130 0.50 -6.21 26.65
N THR A 131 -0.70 -5.65 26.46
CA THR A 131 -1.10 -4.32 26.99
C THR A 131 -1.71 -4.37 28.39
N SER A 132 -2.25 -5.52 28.82
CA SER A 132 -2.67 -5.76 30.19
C SER A 132 -1.74 -6.78 30.83
N GLY A 133 -1.28 -6.52 32.06
CA GLY A 133 -0.55 -7.51 32.84
C GLY A 133 -1.22 -8.89 32.74
N LEU A 134 -0.42 -9.93 32.54
CA LEU A 134 -0.91 -11.31 32.44
C LEU A 134 -1.93 -11.56 33.58
N PRO A 135 -3.07 -12.23 33.31
CA PRO A 135 -4.00 -12.59 34.37
C PRO A 135 -3.24 -13.26 35.51
N ALA A 136 -3.56 -12.89 36.76
CA ALA A 136 -3.05 -13.63 37.90
C ALA A 136 -3.51 -15.09 37.75
N GLY A 137 -2.55 -16.00 37.63
CA GLY A 137 -2.79 -17.44 37.52
C GLY A 137 -3.38 -18.04 38.79
#